data_AF-A0A0C3JHQ5-F1
#
_entry.id   AF-A0A0C3JHQ5-F1
#
_cell.length_a   1.000
_cell.length_b   1.000
_cell.length_c   1.000
_cell.angle_alpha   90.00
_cell.angle_beta   90.00
_cell.angle_gamma   90.00
#
_symmetry.space_group_name_H-M   'P 1'
#
loop_
_entity.id
_entity.type
_entity.pdbx_description
1 polymer ?
#
loop_
_entity_poly.entity_id
_entity_poly.type
_entity_poly.pdbx_seq_one_letter_code
_entity_poly.pdbx_strand_id
1 'polypeptide(L)'
;QTLFHEMGHAMHSMIGRTEYHNVSGTRCATDFVELPSILMEHFLSSPTVLSLFDTNGFSTDSQTGNNHRDPCHFIDTHSSVLLSVLDQIYHSPLALDSEFDSTAVLAYLTNTRGLIPHTPGTSFQTQFGHLFGYGATYYSYLFDRAIASYVWRHIFSSSPVERELGERYKREVLSYGGGKNPWLMLSALLKMPALEGGDAAA
;
A
#
# COMPACT_ATOMS: atom_id res chain seq x y z
N GLN A 1 10.74 4.55 7.89
CA GLN A 1 9.60 4.01 7.13
C GLN A 1 9.71 4.32 5.64
N THR A 2 9.67 5.59 5.22
CA THR A 2 9.75 6.00 3.79
C THR A 2 10.92 5.38 3.03
N LEU A 3 12.13 5.32 3.59
CA LEU A 3 13.27 4.69 2.92
C LEU A 3 13.01 3.21 2.57
N PHE A 4 12.36 2.46 3.46
CA PHE A 4 12.04 1.05 3.23
C PHE A 4 10.92 0.89 2.21
N HIS A 5 9.94 1.79 2.24
CA HIS A 5 8.87 1.87 1.23
C HIS A 5 9.47 2.01 -0.18
N GLU A 6 10.30 3.04 -0.38
CA GLU A 6 10.96 3.28 -1.68
C GLU A 6 11.91 2.14 -2.07
N MET A 7 12.58 1.51 -1.10
CA MET A 7 13.40 0.33 -1.36
C MET A 7 12.57 -0.84 -1.90
N GLY A 8 11.34 -1.04 -1.43
CA GLY A 8 10.44 -2.06 -1.96
C GLY A 8 10.12 -1.84 -3.44
N HIS A 9 9.82 -0.59 -3.85
CA HIS A 9 9.65 -0.24 -5.26
C HIS A 9 10.93 -0.41 -6.08
N ALA A 10 12.08 0.00 -5.53
CA ALA A 10 13.37 -0.16 -6.18
C ALA A 10 13.70 -1.65 -6.41
N MET A 11 13.49 -2.50 -5.40
CA MET A 11 13.64 -3.94 -5.52
C MET A 11 12.71 -4.53 -6.57
N HIS A 12 11.43 -4.16 -6.57
CA HIS A 12 10.48 -4.62 -7.58
C HIS A 12 10.91 -4.20 -8.99
N SER A 13 11.40 -2.97 -9.15
CA SER A 13 11.92 -2.46 -10.42
C SER A 13 13.16 -3.21 -10.91
N MET A 14 14.08 -3.55 -10.01
CA MET A 14 15.32 -4.27 -10.37
C MET A 14 15.09 -5.75 -10.69
N ILE A 15 14.16 -6.39 -9.97
CA ILE A 15 13.89 -7.83 -10.03
C ILE A 15 12.84 -8.17 -11.09
N GLY A 16 11.82 -7.33 -11.28
CA GLY A 16 10.71 -7.50 -12.22
C GLY A 16 11.11 -7.31 -13.68
N ARG A 17 12.04 -8.13 -14.15
CA ARG A 17 12.55 -8.11 -15.52
C ARG A 17 11.69 -9.00 -16.40
N THR A 18 10.92 -8.37 -17.27
CA THR A 18 10.05 -9.03 -18.23
C THR A 18 10.58 -8.84 -19.65
N GLU A 19 10.14 -9.68 -20.58
CA GLU A 19 10.46 -9.53 -22.00
C GLU A 19 9.82 -8.26 -22.60
N TYR A 20 8.69 -7.81 -22.03
CA TYR A 20 7.95 -6.64 -22.49
C TYR A 20 8.07 -5.47 -21.51
N HIS A 21 8.53 -4.33 -22.01
CA HIS A 21 8.77 -3.13 -21.22
C HIS A 21 7.52 -2.62 -20.46
N ASN A 22 6.34 -2.73 -21.06
CA ASN A 22 5.08 -2.23 -20.50
C ASN A 22 4.62 -2.98 -19.24
N VAL A 23 5.20 -4.14 -18.93
CA VAL A 23 4.94 -4.90 -17.71
C VAL A 23 6.20 -5.13 -16.86
N SER A 24 7.28 -4.39 -17.14
CA SER A 24 8.51 -4.50 -16.37
C SER A 24 8.48 -3.61 -15.12
N GLY A 25 9.07 -4.12 -14.04
CA GLY A 25 9.20 -3.44 -12.77
C GLY A 25 7.85 -3.23 -12.11
N THR A 26 7.60 -2.01 -11.66
CA THR A 26 6.36 -1.62 -10.96
C THR A 26 5.15 -1.43 -11.89
N ARG A 27 5.27 -1.66 -13.20
CA ARG A 27 4.17 -1.54 -14.16
C ARG A 27 3.22 -2.74 -14.07
N CYS A 28 2.52 -2.84 -12.95
CA CYS A 28 1.58 -3.91 -12.60
C CYS A 28 0.19 -3.33 -12.29
N ALA A 29 -0.72 -4.17 -11.80
CA ALA A 29 -2.03 -3.71 -11.37
C ALA A 29 -1.89 -2.64 -10.27
N THR A 30 -2.68 -1.57 -10.36
CA THR A 30 -2.55 -0.40 -9.48
C THR A 30 -2.91 -0.72 -8.03
N ASP A 31 -3.75 -1.72 -7.82
CA ASP A 31 -4.12 -2.31 -6.53
C ASP A 31 -3.20 -3.45 -6.08
N PHE A 32 -1.99 -3.50 -6.64
CA PHE A 32 -0.92 -4.41 -6.24
C PHE A 32 0.45 -3.73 -6.13
N VAL A 33 0.62 -2.56 -6.76
CA VAL A 33 1.93 -1.91 -6.90
C VAL A 33 2.53 -1.47 -5.56
N GLU A 34 1.69 -1.21 -4.55
CA GLU A 34 2.11 -0.79 -3.22
C GLU A 34 2.40 -1.98 -2.30
N LEU A 35 2.01 -3.20 -2.67
CA LEU A 35 2.28 -4.37 -1.84
C LEU A 35 3.79 -4.54 -1.55
N PRO A 36 4.70 -4.48 -2.55
CA PRO A 36 6.13 -4.63 -2.28
C PRO A 36 6.72 -3.53 -1.40
N SER A 37 6.28 -2.29 -1.55
CA SER A 37 6.75 -1.14 -0.76
C SER A 37 6.24 -1.22 0.68
N ILE A 38 4.94 -1.42 0.88
CA ILE A 38 4.34 -1.56 2.21
C ILE A 38 4.85 -2.80 2.94
N LEU A 39 5.06 -3.91 2.23
CA LEU A 39 5.64 -5.11 2.84
C LEU A 39 7.03 -4.82 3.41
N MET A 40 7.87 -4.04 2.71
CA MET A 40 9.19 -3.66 3.22
C MET A 40 9.11 -2.77 4.46
N GLU A 41 8.08 -1.95 4.62
CA GLU A 41 7.86 -1.21 5.87
C GLU A 41 7.64 -2.15 7.07
N HIS A 42 6.97 -3.28 6.88
CA HIS A 42 6.80 -4.27 7.94
C HIS A 42 8.13 -4.88 8.42
N PHE A 43 9.12 -5.04 7.54
CA PHE A 43 10.45 -5.50 7.96
C PHE A 43 11.09 -4.54 8.95
N LEU A 44 10.86 -3.22 8.81
CA LEU A 44 11.37 -2.22 9.75
C LEU A 44 10.75 -2.36 11.15
N SER A 45 9.57 -2.98 11.27
CA SER A 45 8.92 -3.26 12.57
C SER A 45 9.47 -4.51 13.28
N SER A 46 10.41 -5.24 12.66
CA SER A 46 11.01 -6.43 13.25
C SER A 46 12.25 -6.09 14.07
N PRO A 47 12.31 -6.49 15.35
CA PRO A 47 13.53 -6.37 16.15
C PRO A 47 14.75 -7.06 15.53
N THR A 48 14.53 -8.22 14.89
CA THR A 48 15.60 -8.96 14.20
C THR A 48 16.18 -8.15 13.05
N VAL A 49 15.33 -7.51 12.24
CA VAL A 49 15.79 -6.68 11.13
C VAL A 49 16.50 -5.43 11.63
N LEU A 50 15.94 -4.75 12.65
CA LEU A 50 16.57 -3.56 13.23
C LEU A 50 17.95 -3.85 13.82
N SER A 51 18.15 -5.02 14.42
CA SER A 51 19.46 -5.43 14.96
C SER A 51 20.56 -5.53 13.90
N LEU A 52 20.23 -5.66 12.61
CA LEU A 52 21.21 -5.65 11.53
C LEU A 52 21.89 -4.28 11.35
N PHE A 53 21.26 -3.22 11.83
CA PHE A 53 21.73 -1.84 11.72
C PHE A 53 22.27 -1.28 13.05
N ASP A 54 22.08 -1.97 14.17
CA ASP A 54 22.62 -1.57 15.47
C ASP A 54 24.07 -2.05 15.61
N THR A 55 25.00 -1.19 15.19
CA THR A 55 26.44 -1.51 15.17
C THR A 55 27.14 -1.38 16.53
N ASN A 56 26.49 -0.76 17.53
CA ASN A 56 27.14 -0.43 18.80
C ASN A 56 26.54 -1.18 20.01
N GLY A 57 25.45 -1.94 19.84
CA GLY A 57 24.82 -2.72 20.91
C GLY A 57 24.22 -1.87 22.05
N PHE A 58 24.21 -0.55 21.88
CA PHE A 58 23.57 0.42 22.77
C PHE A 58 22.30 0.89 22.12
N SER A 59 21.22 0.14 22.28
CA SER A 59 19.92 0.77 22.23
C SER A 59 18.95 0.05 23.17
N THR A 60 18.93 0.54 24.40
CA THR A 60 17.67 0.68 25.15
C THR A 60 16.58 1.39 24.32
N ASP A 61 16.96 2.05 23.20
CA ASP A 61 16.10 2.60 22.14
C ASP A 61 15.64 1.63 21.03
N SER A 62 16.14 0.40 20.93
CA SER A 62 15.59 -0.59 19.98
C SER A 62 14.15 -0.99 20.33
N GLN A 63 13.75 -0.81 21.59
CA GLN A 63 12.39 -1.00 22.07
C GLN A 63 11.49 0.22 21.85
N THR A 64 12.02 1.45 21.87
CA THR A 64 11.22 2.68 21.62
C THR A 64 10.90 2.83 20.13
N GLY A 65 11.81 2.45 19.22
CA GLY A 65 11.54 2.42 17.78
C GLY A 65 10.52 1.35 17.35
N ASN A 66 10.53 0.17 17.98
CA ASN A 66 9.60 -0.92 17.68
C ASN A 66 8.21 -0.75 18.33
N ASN A 67 8.12 -0.04 19.46
CA ASN A 67 6.86 0.14 20.20
C ASN A 67 6.23 1.52 20.01
N HIS A 68 6.75 2.37 19.11
CA HIS A 68 6.03 3.57 18.71
C HIS A 68 4.82 3.19 17.86
N ARG A 69 3.77 2.71 18.53
CA ARG A 69 2.42 2.72 17.96
C ARG A 69 2.07 4.18 17.81
N ASP A 70 2.10 4.65 16.56
CA ASP A 70 1.60 5.96 16.22
C ASP A 70 0.18 6.11 16.79
N PRO A 71 -0.04 6.98 17.78
CA PRO A 71 -1.35 7.14 18.40
C PRO A 71 -2.39 7.65 17.40
N CYS A 72 -1.94 8.25 16.28
CA CYS A 72 -2.78 8.78 15.23
C CYS A 72 -3.09 7.76 14.12
N HIS A 73 -2.57 6.52 14.17
CA HIS A 73 -2.75 5.55 13.08
C HIS A 73 -4.22 5.33 12.69
N PHE A 74 -5.14 5.32 13.66
CA PHE A 74 -6.58 5.19 13.38
C PHE A 74 -7.16 6.44 12.67
N ILE A 75 -6.67 7.63 13.02
CA ILE A 75 -7.05 8.89 12.38
C ILE A 75 -6.54 8.92 10.93
N ASP A 76 -5.30 8.46 10.71
CA ASP A 76 -4.71 8.39 9.38
C ASP A 76 -5.43 7.37 8.50
N THR A 77 -5.74 6.19 9.05
CA THR A 77 -6.51 5.16 8.33
C THR A 77 -7.90 5.68 7.96
N HIS A 78 -8.59 6.35 8.89
CA HIS A 78 -9.88 6.98 8.62
C HIS A 78 -9.78 8.05 7.53
N SER A 79 -8.73 8.87 7.57
CA SER A 79 -8.46 9.90 6.56
C SER A 79 -8.19 9.27 5.18
N SER A 80 -7.41 8.19 5.10
CA SER A 80 -7.20 7.44 3.86
C SER A 80 -8.49 6.84 3.31
N VAL A 81 -9.39 6.33 4.18
CA VAL A 81 -10.71 5.84 3.75
C VAL A 81 -11.53 6.97 3.16
N LEU A 82 -11.59 8.14 3.81
CA LEU A 82 -12.33 9.29 3.29
C LEU A 82 -11.78 9.79 1.96
N LEU A 83 -10.46 9.86 1.81
CA LEU A 83 -9.83 10.26 0.56
C LEU A 83 -10.08 9.23 -0.55
N SER A 84 -10.14 7.93 -0.21
CA SER A 84 -10.51 6.87 -1.15
C SER A 84 -11.95 7.04 -1.63
N VAL A 85 -12.89 7.32 -0.71
CA VAL A 85 -14.29 7.58 -1.05
C VAL A 85 -14.42 8.84 -1.90
N LEU A 86 -13.70 9.92 -1.55
CA LEU A 86 -13.68 11.15 -2.32
C LEU A 86 -13.21 10.91 -3.77
N ASP A 87 -12.10 10.19 -3.92
CA ASP A 87 -11.53 9.81 -5.21
C ASP A 87 -12.54 9.00 -6.04
N GLN A 88 -13.24 8.04 -5.44
CA GLN A 88 -14.31 7.30 -6.13
C GLN A 88 -15.46 8.20 -6.57
N ILE A 89 -15.91 9.14 -5.73
CA ILE A 89 -16.98 10.08 -6.10
C ILE A 89 -16.56 10.94 -7.29
N TYR A 90 -15.34 11.47 -7.27
CA TYR A 90 -14.82 12.35 -8.32
C TYR A 90 -14.59 11.65 -9.65
N HIS A 91 -14.42 10.33 -9.63
CA HIS A 91 -14.29 9.50 -10.83
C HIS A 91 -15.54 8.68 -11.14
N SER A 92 -16.67 9.02 -10.52
CA SER A 92 -17.97 8.43 -10.82
C SER A 92 -18.73 9.27 -11.86
N PRO A 93 -19.83 8.74 -12.43
CA PRO A 93 -20.70 9.52 -13.33
C PRO A 93 -21.24 10.82 -12.72
N LEU A 94 -21.25 10.97 -11.39
CA LEU A 94 -21.66 12.21 -10.72
C LEU A 94 -20.82 13.41 -11.14
N ALA A 95 -19.54 13.20 -11.44
CA ALA A 95 -18.62 14.26 -11.87
C ALA A 95 -18.90 14.77 -13.30
N LEU A 96 -19.79 14.11 -14.04
CA LEU A 96 -20.22 14.54 -15.38
C LEU A 96 -21.42 15.50 -15.34
N ASP A 97 -22.04 15.70 -14.17
CA ASP A 97 -23.14 16.64 -14.00
C ASP A 97 -22.63 18.09 -14.15
N SER A 98 -23.38 18.94 -14.86
CA SER A 98 -23.00 20.36 -15.04
C SER A 98 -23.01 21.14 -13.73
N GLU A 99 -23.78 20.69 -12.75
CA GLU A 99 -23.89 21.30 -11.42
C GLU A 99 -22.89 20.68 -10.41
N PHE A 100 -21.97 19.82 -10.87
CA PHE A 100 -21.00 19.18 -9.98
C PHE A 100 -20.02 20.19 -9.37
N ASP A 101 -20.08 20.34 -8.04
CA ASP A 101 -19.15 21.14 -7.27
C ASP A 101 -18.27 20.24 -6.39
N SER A 102 -17.00 20.08 -6.80
CA SER A 102 -16.01 19.30 -6.05
C SER A 102 -15.83 19.81 -4.61
N THR A 103 -15.85 21.13 -4.38
CA THR A 103 -15.67 21.68 -3.02
C THR A 103 -16.88 21.35 -2.15
N ALA A 104 -18.10 21.44 -2.69
CA ALA A 104 -19.30 21.07 -1.97
C ALA A 104 -19.32 19.58 -1.61
N VAL A 105 -18.89 18.70 -2.52
CA VAL A 105 -18.77 17.26 -2.27
C VAL A 105 -17.76 16.97 -1.16
N LEU A 106 -16.56 17.57 -1.22
CA LEU A 106 -15.55 17.44 -0.17
C LEU A 106 -16.10 17.92 1.18
N ALA A 107 -16.74 19.09 1.20
CA ALA A 107 -17.31 19.67 2.41
C ALA A 107 -18.41 18.77 2.99
N TYR A 108 -19.31 18.24 2.16
CA TYR A 108 -20.34 17.31 2.58
C TYR A 108 -19.75 16.04 3.19
N LEU A 109 -18.80 15.41 2.50
CA LEU A 109 -18.18 14.17 2.95
C LEU A 109 -17.44 14.36 4.29
N THR A 110 -16.64 15.42 4.40
CA THR A 110 -15.88 15.72 5.63
C THR A 110 -16.79 16.11 6.79
N ASN A 111 -17.86 16.87 6.56
CA ASN A 111 -18.79 17.25 7.64
C ASN A 111 -19.68 16.08 8.12
N THR A 112 -19.97 15.11 7.26
CA THR A 112 -20.85 13.98 7.61
C THR A 112 -20.11 12.75 8.10
N ARG A 113 -18.87 12.52 7.62
CA ARG A 113 -18.07 11.32 7.89
C ARG A 113 -16.67 11.62 8.42
N GLY A 114 -16.21 12.87 8.36
CA GLY A 114 -14.91 13.30 8.87
C GLY A 114 -14.84 13.37 10.39
N LEU A 115 -13.63 13.25 10.91
CA LEU A 115 -13.33 13.49 12.33
C LEU A 115 -13.16 14.99 12.62
N ILE A 116 -12.75 15.75 11.60
CA ILE A 116 -12.52 17.19 11.65
C ILE A 116 -13.44 17.83 10.60
N PRO A 117 -14.24 18.83 10.96
CA PRO A 117 -15.17 19.47 10.03
C PRO A 117 -14.41 20.21 8.92
N HIS A 118 -15.09 20.40 7.79
CA HIS A 118 -14.57 21.18 6.68
C HIS A 118 -14.30 22.63 7.10
N THR A 119 -13.16 23.17 6.69
CA THR A 119 -12.84 24.59 6.86
C THR A 119 -13.40 25.39 5.68
N PRO A 120 -14.40 26.28 5.89
CA PRO A 120 -14.99 27.06 4.80
C PRO A 120 -13.96 27.93 4.06
N GLY A 121 -14.17 28.12 2.76
CA GLY A 121 -13.27 28.91 1.91
C GLY A 121 -11.99 28.18 1.50
N THR A 122 -11.89 26.88 1.77
CA THR A 122 -10.75 26.05 1.35
C THR A 122 -11.13 25.11 0.20
N SER A 123 -10.14 24.73 -0.60
CA SER A 123 -10.30 23.77 -1.71
C SER A 123 -9.15 22.78 -1.70
N PHE A 124 -9.04 21.99 -0.62
CA PHE A 124 -7.97 21.01 -0.41
C PHE A 124 -7.82 20.03 -1.59
N GLN A 125 -8.93 19.67 -2.24
CA GLN A 125 -8.91 18.75 -3.36
C GLN A 125 -8.03 19.22 -4.53
N THR A 126 -7.77 20.53 -4.66
CA THR A 126 -6.85 21.07 -5.69
C THR A 126 -5.38 20.76 -5.40
N GLN A 127 -5.05 20.42 -4.16
CA GLN A 127 -3.72 19.99 -3.71
C GLN A 127 -3.59 18.47 -3.67
N PHE A 128 -4.70 17.74 -3.84
CA PHE A 128 -4.68 16.29 -3.84
C PHE A 128 -4.25 15.76 -5.20
N GLY A 129 -2.94 15.81 -5.47
CA GLY A 129 -2.35 15.47 -6.76
C GLY A 129 -2.68 14.05 -7.27
N HIS A 130 -2.99 13.11 -6.37
CA HIS A 130 -3.40 11.75 -6.73
C HIS A 130 -4.61 11.69 -7.66
N LEU A 131 -5.53 12.65 -7.53
CA LEU A 131 -6.71 12.76 -8.39
C LEU A 131 -6.35 12.88 -9.87
N PHE A 132 -5.12 13.31 -10.18
CA PHE A 132 -4.58 13.41 -11.54
C PHE A 132 -3.49 12.36 -11.78
N GLY A 133 -3.68 11.51 -12.79
CA GLY A 133 -2.73 10.45 -13.16
C GLY A 133 -2.97 9.10 -12.48
N TYR A 134 -3.56 9.10 -11.28
CA TYR A 134 -3.93 7.89 -10.52
C TYR A 134 -5.38 7.94 -10.03
N GLY A 135 -6.22 8.70 -10.72
CA GLY A 135 -7.62 8.85 -10.38
C GLY A 135 -8.37 7.52 -10.31
N ALA A 136 -9.31 7.43 -9.37
CA ALA A 136 -10.13 6.25 -9.08
C ALA A 136 -9.37 5.07 -8.44
N THR A 137 -8.11 5.23 -8.04
CA THR A 137 -7.32 4.14 -7.46
C THR A 137 -6.78 4.42 -6.06
N TYR A 138 -7.15 5.52 -5.39
CA TYR A 138 -6.56 5.83 -4.07
C TYR A 138 -6.85 4.76 -3.01
N TYR A 139 -7.93 3.99 -3.18
CA TYR A 139 -8.25 2.84 -2.33
C TYR A 139 -7.16 1.76 -2.34
N SER A 140 -6.34 1.68 -3.40
CA SER A 140 -5.28 0.69 -3.54
C SER A 140 -4.32 0.69 -2.35
N TYR A 141 -3.99 1.86 -1.79
CA TYR A 141 -3.12 1.97 -0.61
C TYR A 141 -3.64 1.17 0.58
N LEU A 142 -4.95 1.24 0.85
CA LEU A 142 -5.57 0.50 1.96
C LEU A 142 -5.66 -1.00 1.65
N PHE A 143 -5.98 -1.32 0.40
CA PHE A 143 -6.08 -2.68 -0.08
C PHE A 143 -4.72 -3.40 -0.02
N ASP A 144 -3.69 -2.81 -0.61
CA ASP A 144 -2.32 -3.31 -0.59
C ASP A 144 -1.76 -3.41 0.83
N ARG A 145 -2.12 -2.47 1.72
CA ARG A 145 -1.74 -2.57 3.14
C ARG A 145 -2.34 -3.80 3.81
N ALA A 146 -3.60 -4.13 3.51
CA ALA A 146 -4.24 -5.33 4.05
C ALA A 146 -3.54 -6.60 3.54
N ILE A 147 -3.22 -6.66 2.26
CA ILE A 147 -2.53 -7.82 1.66
C ILE A 147 -1.09 -7.92 2.18
N ALA A 148 -0.32 -6.82 2.19
CA ALA A 148 1.03 -6.79 2.71
C ALA A 148 1.09 -7.22 4.19
N SER A 149 0.14 -6.77 5.02
CA SER A 149 0.01 -7.22 6.40
C SER A 149 -0.29 -8.73 6.50
N TYR A 150 -1.13 -9.26 5.60
CA TYR A 150 -1.39 -10.69 5.54
C TYR A 150 -0.15 -11.50 5.14
N VAL A 151 0.57 -11.06 4.10
CA VAL A 151 1.83 -11.68 3.64
C VAL A 151 2.88 -11.63 4.74
N TRP A 152 3.08 -10.48 5.39
CA TRP A 152 4.00 -10.33 6.50
C TRP A 152 3.73 -11.34 7.60
N ARG A 153 2.48 -11.40 8.09
CA ARG A 153 2.10 -12.30 9.19
C ARG A 153 2.33 -13.77 8.87
N HIS A 154 1.97 -14.22 7.66
CA HIS A 154 1.98 -15.63 7.30
C HIS A 154 3.30 -16.13 6.72
N ILE A 155 4.12 -15.25 6.14
CA ILE A 155 5.38 -15.63 5.50
C ILE A 155 6.57 -15.20 6.34
N PHE A 156 6.67 -13.93 6.71
CA PHE A 156 7.94 -13.36 7.20
C PHE A 156 8.02 -13.15 8.71
N SER A 157 6.89 -12.96 9.40
CA SER A 157 6.89 -12.48 10.79
C SER A 157 7.67 -13.37 11.77
N SER A 158 7.68 -14.69 11.55
CA SER A 158 8.41 -15.65 12.38
C SER A 158 9.91 -15.73 12.06
N SER A 159 10.31 -15.41 10.84
CA SER A 159 11.68 -15.60 10.34
C SER A 159 12.00 -14.58 9.25
N PRO A 160 12.05 -13.27 9.58
CA PRO A 160 12.06 -12.20 8.59
C PRO A 160 13.35 -12.14 7.76
N VAL A 161 14.46 -12.70 8.26
CA VAL A 161 15.75 -12.68 7.55
C VAL A 161 16.11 -14.04 6.93
N GLU A 162 15.14 -14.97 6.85
CA GLU A 162 15.35 -16.28 6.22
C GLU A 162 15.49 -16.14 4.70
N ARG A 163 16.60 -16.64 4.16
CA ARG A 163 16.95 -16.47 2.74
C ARG A 163 15.96 -17.17 1.82
N GLU A 164 15.53 -18.37 2.19
CA GLU A 164 14.62 -19.20 1.41
C GLU A 164 13.26 -18.51 1.19
N LEU A 165 12.76 -17.79 2.20
CA LEU A 165 11.53 -17.00 2.10
C LEU A 165 11.70 -15.80 1.17
N GLY A 166 12.84 -15.09 1.26
CA GLY A 166 13.17 -14.00 0.35
C GLY A 166 13.27 -14.45 -1.10
N GLU A 167 13.97 -15.57 -1.37
CA GLU A 167 14.08 -16.14 -2.72
C GLU A 167 12.72 -16.63 -3.23
N ARG A 168 11.86 -17.13 -2.34
CA ARG A 168 10.48 -17.50 -2.72
C ARG A 168 9.67 -16.26 -3.10
N TYR A 169 9.68 -15.19 -2.31
CA TYR A 169 8.99 -13.95 -2.64
C TYR A 169 9.48 -13.34 -3.95
N LYS A 170 10.79 -13.34 -4.15
CA LYS A 170 11.42 -12.94 -5.41
C LYS A 170 10.88 -13.73 -6.60
N ARG A 171 10.85 -15.07 -6.52
CA ARG A 171 10.38 -15.93 -7.62
C ARG A 171 8.88 -15.83 -7.84
N GLU A 172 8.07 -15.89 -6.78
CA GLU A 172 6.62 -16.00 -6.89
C GLU A 172 5.91 -14.67 -7.13
N VAL A 173 6.53 -13.54 -6.74
CA VAL A 173 5.94 -12.21 -6.85
C VAL A 173 6.82 -11.29 -7.71
N LEU A 174 7.97 -10.85 -7.18
CA LEU A 174 8.70 -9.73 -7.76
C LEU A 174 9.21 -9.97 -9.19
N SER A 175 9.58 -11.21 -9.53
CA SER A 175 10.20 -11.52 -10.83
C SER A 175 9.27 -11.32 -12.02
N TYR A 176 7.96 -11.29 -11.79
CA TYR A 176 6.97 -11.13 -12.85
C TYR A 176 6.74 -9.69 -13.26
N GLY A 177 7.15 -8.69 -12.45
CA GLY A 177 6.69 -7.32 -12.65
C GLY A 177 5.15 -7.27 -12.71
N GLY A 178 4.61 -6.69 -13.78
CA GLY A 178 3.18 -6.75 -14.11
C GLY A 178 2.76 -7.89 -15.05
N GLY A 179 3.65 -8.81 -15.38
CA GLY A 179 3.42 -9.85 -16.39
C GLY A 179 2.57 -11.04 -15.94
N LYS A 180 2.15 -11.08 -14.67
CA LYS A 180 1.31 -12.15 -14.11
C LYS A 180 0.17 -11.55 -13.30
N ASN A 181 -0.92 -12.29 -13.17
CA ASN A 181 -2.04 -11.88 -12.32
C ASN A 181 -1.62 -11.88 -10.83
N PRO A 182 -1.82 -10.77 -10.09
CA PRO A 182 -1.49 -10.66 -8.67
C PRO A 182 -2.04 -11.78 -7.79
N TRP A 183 -3.29 -12.20 -8.00
CA TRP A 183 -3.94 -13.24 -7.22
C TRP A 183 -3.27 -14.60 -7.38
N LEU A 184 -2.78 -14.91 -8.59
CA LEU A 184 -1.98 -16.12 -8.85
C LEU A 184 -0.60 -16.04 -8.17
N MET A 185 0.01 -14.85 -8.12
CA MET A 185 1.27 -14.65 -7.39
C MET A 185 1.06 -14.85 -5.88
N LEU A 186 -0.01 -14.28 -5.33
CA LEU A 186 -0.36 -14.41 -3.91
C LEU A 186 -0.73 -15.84 -3.52
N SER A 187 -1.52 -16.54 -4.34
CA SER A 187 -1.82 -17.97 -4.17
C SER A 187 -0.53 -18.79 -4.05
N ALA A 188 0.40 -18.60 -5.00
CA ALA A 188 1.68 -19.33 -5.01
C ALA A 188 2.58 -18.99 -3.81
N LEU A 189 2.67 -17.71 -3.44
CA LEU A 189 3.44 -17.25 -2.28
C LEU A 189 2.86 -17.78 -0.96
N LEU A 190 1.54 -17.77 -0.81
CA LEU A 190 0.86 -18.16 0.43
C LEU A 190 0.54 -19.66 0.48
N LYS A 191 0.71 -20.40 -0.63
CA LYS A 191 0.20 -21.78 -0.79
C LYS A 191 -1.31 -21.86 -0.53
N MET A 192 -2.06 -20.92 -1.10
CA MET A 192 -3.50 -20.81 -0.91
C MET A 192 -4.24 -20.79 -2.25
N PRO A 193 -4.54 -21.95 -2.86
CA PRO A 193 -5.22 -22.05 -4.16
C PRO A 193 -6.57 -21.33 -4.20
N ALA A 194 -7.23 -21.18 -3.05
CA ALA A 194 -8.49 -20.44 -2.94
C ALA A 194 -8.37 -18.96 -3.35
N LEU A 195 -7.15 -18.38 -3.33
CA LEU A 195 -6.91 -17.01 -3.76
C LEU A 195 -6.87 -16.86 -5.29
N GLU A 196 -6.74 -17.94 -6.06
CA GLU A 196 -6.60 -17.85 -7.53
C GLU A 196 -7.82 -17.24 -8.23
N GLY A 197 -9.00 -17.39 -7.61
CA GLY A 197 -10.23 -16.73 -8.07
C GLY A 197 -10.31 -15.24 -7.73
N GLY A 198 -9.33 -14.73 -6.97
CA GLY A 198 -9.26 -13.33 -6.56
C GLY A 198 -10.51 -12.84 -5.86
N ASP A 199 -11.00 -11.70 -6.31
CA ASP A 199 -12.20 -11.01 -5.87
C ASP A 199 -13.39 -11.23 -6.81
N ALA A 200 -13.37 -12.25 -7.69
CA ALA A 200 -14.41 -12.47 -8.70
C ALA A 200 -15.84 -12.69 -8.14
N ALA A 201 -15.99 -12.83 -6.82
CA ALA A 201 -17.27 -12.96 -6.11
C ALA A 201 -17.66 -11.73 -5.27
N ALA A 202 -16.83 -10.67 -5.26
CA ALA A 202 -17.07 -9.40 -4.58
C ALA A 202 -17.81 -8.41 -5.49
#